data_AF-A0A8H7BHS9-F1
#
_entry.id   AF-A0A8H7BHS9-F1
#
_cell.length_a   1.000
_cell.length_b   1.000
_cell.length_c   1.000
_cell.angle_alpha   90.00
_cell.angle_beta   90.00
_cell.angle_gamma   90.00
#
_symmetry.space_group_name_H-M   'P 1'
#
loop_
_entity.id
_entity.type
_entity.pdbx_description
1 polymer ?
#
loop_
_entity_poly.entity_id
_entity_poly.type
_entity_poly.pdbx_seq_one_letter_code
_entity_poly.pdbx_strand_id
1 'polypeptide(L)'
;MSSPLRRIVTSHKDGKSIVLIEDELDPLPGFAASAATIWQSHRYLAELTDHDAAVLGGGKIYNKGSLIRVVDFPANSTGHNHRTTSLDYGIVLEGEIELVLDDASKTTVRAGDVVVQQAVSTHFVTLLCL
;
A
#
# COMPACT_ATOMS: atom_id res chain seq x y z
N MET A 1 10.75 5.26 7.40
CA MET A 1 12.11 4.88 6.94
C MET A 1 12.31 5.31 5.50
N SER A 2 13.36 6.07 5.16
CA SER A 2 13.55 6.56 3.77
C SER A 2 14.54 5.73 2.96
N SER A 3 14.57 4.40 3.14
CA SER A 3 15.34 3.55 2.23
C SER A 3 14.48 3.27 0.99
N PRO A 4 15.03 3.38 -0.23
CA PRO A 4 14.32 3.02 -1.45
C PRO A 4 13.80 1.59 -1.38
N LEU A 5 12.56 1.38 -1.82
CA LEU A 5 11.93 0.06 -1.85
C LEU A 5 12.37 -0.68 -3.11
N ARG A 6 13.18 -1.74 -2.98
CA ARG A 6 13.49 -2.60 -4.12
C ARG A 6 12.22 -3.32 -4.61
N ARG A 7 11.92 -3.17 -5.90
CA ARG A 7 10.82 -3.84 -6.59
C ARG A 7 11.37 -4.74 -7.69
N ILE A 8 10.78 -5.94 -7.79
CA ILE A 8 11.06 -6.89 -8.86
C ILE A 8 9.72 -7.32 -9.46
N VAL A 9 9.54 -7.07 -10.76
CA VAL A 9 8.35 -7.46 -11.53
C VAL A 9 8.76 -8.52 -12.53
N THR A 10 8.01 -9.62 -12.60
CA THR A 10 8.24 -10.70 -13.56
C THR A 10 7.18 -10.69 -14.66
N SER A 11 7.52 -11.25 -15.82
CA SER A 11 6.59 -11.39 -16.94
C SER A 11 6.98 -12.60 -17.81
N HIS A 12 6.25 -12.79 -18.90
CA HIS A 12 6.53 -13.79 -19.93
C HIS A 12 6.82 -13.11 -21.27
N LYS A 13 7.92 -13.51 -21.92
CA LYS A 13 8.28 -13.07 -23.27
C LYS A 13 8.88 -14.23 -24.05
N ASP A 14 8.41 -14.44 -25.28
CA ASP A 14 8.90 -15.49 -26.19
C ASP A 14 8.96 -16.90 -25.56
N GLY A 15 7.92 -17.24 -24.79
CA GLY A 15 7.80 -18.54 -24.12
C GLY A 15 8.68 -18.72 -22.87
N LYS A 16 9.36 -17.67 -22.41
CA LYS A 16 10.23 -17.70 -21.22
C LYS A 16 9.71 -16.77 -20.12
N SER A 17 9.91 -17.15 -18.87
CA SER A 17 9.73 -16.25 -17.72
C SER A 17 10.95 -15.33 -17.60
N ILE A 18 10.70 -14.04 -17.41
CA ILE A 18 11.74 -13.00 -17.34
C ILE A 18 11.50 -12.06 -16.15
N VAL A 19 12.55 -11.36 -15.73
CA VAL A 19 12.41 -10.13 -14.95
C VAL A 19 12.07 -9.01 -15.93
N LEU A 20 10.90 -8.41 -15.77
CA LEU A 20 10.43 -7.28 -16.57
C LEU A 20 11.00 -5.97 -16.03
N ILE A 21 10.96 -5.80 -14.71
CA ILE A 21 11.44 -4.60 -14.01
C ILE A 21 12.23 -5.04 -12.78
N GLU A 22 13.39 -4.44 -12.58
CA GLU A 22 14.11 -4.46 -11.33
C GLU A 22 14.58 -3.04 -11.05
N ASP A 23 14.01 -2.42 -10.03
CA ASP A 23 14.27 -1.03 -9.69
C ASP A 23 14.11 -0.76 -8.20
N GLU A 24 14.41 0.47 -7.81
CA GLU A 24 14.16 1.01 -6.48
C GLU A 24 13.09 2.09 -6.60
N LEU A 25 12.05 2.00 -5.77
CA LEU A 25 10.97 2.96 -5.71
C LEU A 25 11.18 3.89 -4.52
N ASP A 26 11.32 5.18 -4.82
CA ASP A 26 11.28 6.23 -3.81
C ASP A 26 9.83 6.49 -3.38
N PRO A 27 9.51 6.40 -2.07
CA PRO A 27 8.20 6.81 -1.57
C PRO A 27 7.95 8.29 -1.87
N LEU A 28 6.83 8.59 -2.51
CA LEU A 28 6.41 9.97 -2.75
C LEU A 28 5.68 10.50 -1.51
N PRO A 29 5.95 11.74 -1.07
CA PRO A 29 5.25 12.34 0.06
C PRO A 29 3.79 12.57 -0.30
N GLY A 30 2.90 12.21 0.62
CA GLY A 30 1.46 12.43 0.54
C GLY A 30 0.91 13.09 1.80
N PHE A 31 -0.40 13.07 1.95
CA PHE A 31 -1.04 13.57 3.16
C PHE A 31 -0.74 12.64 4.35
N ALA A 32 -0.03 13.17 5.36
CA ALA A 32 0.35 12.50 6.62
C ALA A 32 1.21 11.22 6.48
N ALA A 33 1.52 10.76 5.27
CA ALA A 33 2.35 9.58 5.02
C ALA A 33 3.04 9.71 3.65
N SER A 34 4.17 9.02 3.47
CA SER A 34 4.76 8.80 2.15
C SER A 34 4.38 7.42 1.62
N ALA A 35 4.24 7.27 0.31
CA ALA A 35 3.86 6.00 -0.29
C ALA A 35 4.58 5.72 -1.60
N ALA A 36 4.96 4.46 -1.80
CA ALA A 36 5.42 3.92 -3.08
C ALA A 36 4.38 2.93 -3.61
N THR A 37 3.81 3.22 -4.78
CA THR A 37 2.95 2.26 -5.48
C THR A 37 3.82 1.18 -6.12
N ILE A 38 3.60 -0.08 -5.74
CA ILE A 38 4.38 -1.21 -6.27
C ILE A 38 3.82 -1.66 -7.62
N TRP A 39 2.50 -1.83 -7.69
CA TRP A 39 1.78 -2.32 -8.87
C TRP A 39 0.28 -2.05 -8.76
N GLN A 40 -0.42 -2.03 -9.89
CA GLN A 40 -1.87 -1.98 -9.90
C GLN A 40 -2.46 -2.74 -11.09
N SER A 41 -3.73 -3.11 -10.97
CA SER A 41 -4.57 -3.58 -12.07
C SER A 41 -5.90 -2.84 -12.02
N HIS A 42 -6.53 -2.59 -13.17
CA HIS A 42 -7.78 -1.82 -13.22
C HIS A 42 -9.04 -2.68 -13.29
N ARG A 43 -8.90 -4.01 -13.28
CA ARG A 43 -10.02 -4.95 -13.29
C ARG A 43 -9.64 -6.29 -12.67
N TYR A 44 -10.67 -7.08 -12.41
CA TYR A 44 -10.58 -8.51 -12.13
C TYR A 44 -11.03 -9.30 -13.38
N LEU A 45 -10.37 -10.36 -13.83
CA LEU A 45 -9.02 -10.85 -13.53
C LEU A 45 -7.94 -9.83 -13.93
N ALA A 46 -6.78 -9.87 -13.28
CA ALA A 46 -5.66 -8.99 -13.59
C ALA A 46 -5.17 -9.18 -15.04
N GLU A 47 -4.76 -8.09 -15.67
CA GLU A 47 -4.13 -8.11 -17.00
C GLU A 47 -2.63 -8.32 -16.87
N LEU A 48 -2.07 -9.12 -17.77
CA LEU A 48 -0.62 -9.19 -17.96
C LEU A 48 -0.20 -8.01 -18.84
N THR A 49 0.73 -7.19 -18.34
CA THR A 49 1.29 -6.06 -19.08
C THR A 49 2.77 -6.30 -19.34
N ASP A 50 3.26 -5.70 -20.42
CA ASP A 50 4.67 -5.62 -20.79
C ASP A 50 5.30 -4.27 -20.44
N HIS A 51 4.57 -3.44 -19.69
CA HIS A 51 4.96 -2.11 -19.23
C HIS A 51 4.64 -1.95 -17.73
N ASP A 52 5.26 -0.95 -17.12
CA ASP A 52 5.05 -0.64 -15.69
C ASP A 52 3.63 -0.14 -15.42
N ALA A 53 2.85 -0.95 -14.70
CA ALA A 53 1.51 -0.58 -14.30
C ALA A 53 1.48 0.29 -13.03
N ALA A 54 2.59 0.47 -12.31
CA ALA A 54 2.62 1.30 -11.09
C ALA A 54 2.40 2.79 -11.35
N VAL A 55 2.60 3.25 -12.58
CA VAL A 55 2.38 4.65 -12.96
C VAL A 55 0.90 5.01 -12.80
N LEU A 56 0.60 5.80 -11.77
CA LEU A 56 -0.76 6.26 -11.49
C LEU A 56 -1.20 7.28 -12.56
N GLY A 57 -2.06 6.84 -13.48
CA GLY A 57 -2.86 7.78 -14.27
C GLY A 57 -3.79 8.59 -13.34
N GLY A 58 -3.54 9.89 -13.19
CA GLY A 58 -4.51 10.83 -12.61
C GLY A 58 -4.76 10.75 -11.10
N GLY A 59 -3.81 10.23 -10.30
CA GLY A 59 -3.82 10.36 -8.84
C GLY A 59 -4.96 9.63 -8.09
N LYS A 60 -5.72 8.76 -8.77
CA LYS A 60 -6.77 7.96 -8.12
C LYS A 60 -6.16 6.74 -7.46
N ILE A 61 -6.26 6.68 -6.14
CA ILE A 61 -5.85 5.53 -5.32
C ILE A 61 -6.92 4.43 -5.24
N TYR A 62 -8.01 4.55 -6.01
CA TYR A 62 -9.10 3.58 -6.07
C TYR A 62 -9.31 3.15 -7.52
N ASN A 63 -9.28 1.84 -7.77
CA ASN A 63 -9.55 1.25 -9.08
C ASN A 63 -10.47 0.02 -8.93
N LYS A 64 -10.98 -0.52 -10.05
CA LYS A 64 -11.85 -1.72 -10.05
C LYS A 64 -11.07 -3.05 -10.00
N GLY A 65 -9.75 -3.00 -9.88
CA GLY A 65 -8.89 -4.17 -9.78
C GLY A 65 -8.17 -4.19 -8.44
N SER A 66 -6.84 -4.31 -8.49
CA SER A 66 -5.98 -4.34 -7.31
C SER A 66 -5.01 -3.17 -7.30
N LEU A 67 -4.59 -2.78 -6.10
CA LEU A 67 -3.52 -1.81 -5.87
C LEU A 67 -2.66 -2.35 -4.73
N ILE A 68 -1.35 -2.37 -4.91
CA ILE A 68 -0.39 -2.67 -3.86
C ILE A 68 0.59 -1.52 -3.73
N ARG A 69 0.79 -1.07 -2.49
CA ARG A 69 1.68 0.05 -2.15
C ARG A 69 2.29 -0.18 -0.77
N VAL A 70 3.48 0.36 -0.57
CA VAL A 70 4.07 0.51 0.76
C VAL A 70 3.80 1.92 1.23
N VAL A 71 3.35 2.06 2.48
CA VAL A 71 3.05 3.34 3.11
C VAL A 71 3.91 3.48 4.35
N ASP A 72 4.64 4.58 4.43
CA ASP A 72 5.45 4.94 5.58
C ASP A 72 4.77 6.11 6.30
N PHE A 73 4.34 5.85 7.53
CA PHE A 73 3.72 6.84 8.39
C PHE A 73 4.80 7.40 9.32
N PRO A 74 5.12 8.72 9.26
CA PRO A 74 6.01 9.34 10.22
C PRO A 74 5.52 9.15 11.65
N ALA A 75 6.42 9.21 12.63
CA ALA A 75 6.02 9.22 14.04
C ALA A 75 5.06 10.39 14.33
N ASN A 76 4.07 10.16 15.19
CA ASN A 76 3.02 11.12 15.54
C ASN A 76 2.18 11.61 14.35
N SER A 77 2.10 10.82 13.28
CA SER A 77 1.19 11.10 12.17
C SER A 77 -0.18 10.49 12.43
N THR A 78 -1.20 11.21 11.97
CA THR A 78 -2.59 10.77 12.04
C THR A 78 -3.15 10.79 10.63
N GLY A 79 -3.53 9.61 10.15
CA GLY A 79 -4.25 9.46 8.90
C GLY A 79 -5.64 10.08 8.98
N HIS A 80 -6.27 10.25 7.82
CA HIS A 80 -7.67 10.68 7.76
C HIS A 80 -8.58 9.47 7.83
N ASN A 81 -9.69 9.63 8.55
CA ASN A 81 -10.79 8.69 8.46
C ASN A 81 -11.29 8.63 7.03
N HIS A 82 -11.25 7.45 6.43
CA HIS A 82 -11.77 7.22 5.10
C HIS A 82 -12.31 5.80 4.98
N ARG A 83 -13.25 5.65 4.06
CA ARG A 83 -13.83 4.36 3.69
C ARG A 83 -13.61 4.12 2.22
N THR A 84 -13.15 2.94 1.89
CA THR A 84 -12.99 2.45 0.52
C THR A 84 -13.99 1.32 0.28
N THR A 85 -14.49 1.21 -0.95
CA THR A 85 -15.26 0.02 -1.37
C THR A 85 -14.28 -1.03 -1.87
N SER A 86 -13.40 -1.49 -0.99
CA SER A 86 -12.35 -2.47 -1.28
C SER A 86 -12.17 -3.47 -0.14
N LEU A 87 -11.49 -4.57 -0.45
CA LEU A 87 -10.91 -5.48 0.52
C LEU A 87 -9.42 -5.17 0.58
N ASP A 88 -8.95 -4.67 1.73
CA ASP A 88 -7.55 -4.29 1.90
C ASP A 88 -6.84 -5.27 2.83
N TYR A 89 -5.60 -5.61 2.48
CA TYR A 89 -4.70 -6.39 3.32
C TYR A 89 -3.57 -5.47 3.78
N GLY A 90 -3.63 -5.03 5.03
CA GLY A 90 -2.58 -4.24 5.66
C GLY A 90 -1.57 -5.17 6.31
N ILE A 91 -0.30 -5.11 5.90
CA ILE A 91 0.78 -5.88 6.51
C ILE A 91 1.74 -4.88 7.12
N VAL A 92 1.94 -4.94 8.43
CA VAL A 92 2.90 -4.06 9.09
C VAL A 92 4.29 -4.65 8.90
N LEU A 93 5.10 -4.00 8.08
CA LEU A 93 6.48 -4.42 7.84
C LEU A 93 7.40 -4.05 9.00
N GLU A 94 7.16 -2.89 9.60
CA GLU A 94 7.99 -2.32 10.66
C GLU A 94 7.20 -1.34 11.54
N GLY A 95 7.62 -1.19 12.79
CA GLY A 95 7.02 -0.28 13.76
C GLY A 95 5.69 -0.79 14.31
N GLU A 96 4.90 0.15 14.81
CA GLU A 96 3.53 -0.10 15.28
C GLU A 96 2.61 1.09 14.98
N ILE A 97 1.34 0.78 14.74
CA ILE A 97 0.27 1.76 14.45
C ILE A 97 -0.98 1.39 15.25
N GLU A 98 -1.80 2.35 15.62
CA GLU A 98 -3.17 2.12 16.06
C GLU A 98 -4.10 2.13 14.84
N LEU A 99 -4.83 1.04 14.62
CA LEU A 99 -6.02 1.01 13.78
C LEU A 99 -7.19 1.56 14.59
N VAL A 100 -7.81 2.63 14.13
CA VAL A 100 -8.95 3.27 14.80
C VAL A 100 -10.19 3.14 13.93
N LEU A 101 -11.29 2.66 14.52
CA LEU A 101 -12.60 2.48 13.87
C LEU A 101 -13.56 3.65 14.20
N ASP A 102 -14.72 3.68 13.53
CA ASP A 102 -15.73 4.75 13.68
C ASP A 102 -16.29 4.89 15.11
N ASP A 103 -16.35 3.78 15.86
CA ASP A 103 -16.79 3.77 17.26
C ASP A 103 -15.68 4.20 18.24
N ALA A 104 -14.57 4.71 17.71
CA ALA A 104 -13.34 5.06 18.42
C ALA A 104 -12.63 3.88 19.08
N SER A 105 -13.05 2.63 18.82
CA SER A 105 -12.28 1.47 19.23
C SER A 105 -10.93 1.47 18.53
N LYS A 106 -9.91 1.02 19.28
CA LYS A 106 -8.52 1.02 18.83
C LYS A 106 -7.91 -0.36 18.98
N THR A 107 -7.13 -0.75 17.98
CA THR A 107 -6.31 -1.96 18.03
C THR A 107 -4.89 -1.58 17.64
N THR A 108 -3.93 -1.82 18.53
CA THR A 108 -2.51 -1.68 18.17
C THR A 108 -2.10 -2.84 17.27
N VAL A 109 -1.50 -2.50 16.14
CA VAL A 109 -1.01 -3.42 15.11
C VAL A 109 0.50 -3.23 14.98
N ARG A 110 1.28 -4.32 15.01
CA ARG A 110 2.75 -4.30 15.09
C ARG A 110 3.39 -5.03 13.93
N ALA A 111 4.68 -4.82 13.74
CA ALA A 111 5.48 -5.54 12.74
C ALA A 111 5.19 -7.06 12.74
N GLY A 112 4.82 -7.60 11.58
CA GLY A 112 4.42 -9.00 11.39
C GLY A 112 2.90 -9.25 11.45
N ASP A 113 2.12 -8.31 11.98
CA ASP A 113 0.66 -8.43 11.99
C ASP A 113 0.05 -8.17 10.62
N VAL A 114 -1.11 -8.80 10.38
CA VAL A 114 -1.89 -8.65 9.16
C VAL A 114 -3.32 -8.22 9.51
N VAL A 115 -3.76 -7.12 8.90
CA VAL A 115 -5.13 -6.60 8.98
C VAL A 115 -5.88 -6.96 7.71
N VAL A 116 -7.08 -7.52 7.87
CA VAL A 116 -8.03 -7.72 6.77
C VAL A 116 -9.15 -6.69 6.92
N GLN A 117 -9.17 -5.68 6.05
CA GLN A 117 -10.11 -4.56 6.11
C GLN A 117 -11.23 -4.75 5.06
N GLN A 118 -12.46 -4.96 5.52
CA GLN A 118 -13.62 -5.24 4.65
C GLN A 118 -14.51 -4.01 4.45
N ALA A 119 -14.08 -3.07 3.60
CA ALA A 119 -14.83 -1.88 3.26
C ALA A 119 -15.40 -1.09 4.47
N VAL A 120 -14.62 -1.02 5.55
CA VAL A 120 -14.93 -0.28 6.78
C VAL A 120 -14.22 1.08 6.79
N SER A 121 -14.77 2.05 7.50
CA SER A 121 -14.16 3.37 7.68
C SER A 121 -13.11 3.28 8.79
N THR A 122 -11.88 3.69 8.47
CA THR A 122 -10.73 3.57 9.38
C THR A 122 -9.75 4.73 9.18
N HIS A 123 -8.92 4.96 10.20
CA HIS A 123 -7.65 5.68 10.06
C HIS A 123 -6.56 5.01 10.89
N PHE A 124 -5.32 5.32 10.54
CA PHE A 124 -4.14 4.87 11.26
C PHE A 124 -3.50 6.02 12.02
N VAL A 125 -3.04 5.76 13.23
CA VAL A 125 -2.27 6.69 14.06
C VAL A 125 -0.95 6.01 14.42
N THR A 126 0.19 6.66 14.19
CA THR A 126 1.46 6.13 14.70
C THR A 126 1.62 6.50 16.17
N LEU A 127 2.05 5.54 16.98
CA LEU A 127 2.33 5.74 18.39
C LEU A 127 3.68 6.47 18.57
N LEU A 128 3.86 7.17 19.69
CA LEU A 128 5.18 7.71 20.06
C LEU A 128 6.19 6.56 20.12
N CYS A 129 7.30 6.65 19.36
CA CYS A 129 8.52 6.00 19.81
C CYS A 129 8.88 6.61 21.16
N LEU A 130 8.73 5.84 22.24
CA LEU A 130 9.40 6.12 23.51
C LEU A 130 10.90 5.84 23.38
#